data_AF-A0A8C4VTI9-F1
#
_entry.id   AF-A0A8C4VTI9-F1
#
_cell.length_a   1.000
_cell.length_b   1.000
_cell.length_c   1.000
_cell.angle_alpha   90.00
_cell.angle_beta   90.00
_cell.angle_gamma   90.00
#
_symmetry.space_group_name_H-M   'P 1'
#
loop_
_entity.id
_entity.type
_entity.pdbx_description
1 polymer ?
#
loop_
_entity_poly.entity_id
_entity_poly.type
_entity_poly.pdbx_seq_one_letter_code
_entity_poly.pdbx_strand_id
1 'polypeptide(L)'
;MPNFEHPEYPEATLLHLESMVPCRESQVSSLLSIFGERQHFSFPSIFIYGHTSSGKTYVMQTLLETLELPHVFVNCVECFTSRLLLEEILTELQSLSSENKHGSHMPCDTFNDFVRLFKQEIIIQDLQNQTVYIVLDKAEQLREMEANVLPGFLRLQEMTDRNVTVVFLSEIVWELFRPNTGCLEPFTLYFPDYSIGNLQKILSHYHPPEYSADFYAAYINILLGVFYTVCRDLKELRHLAALNFTKYCEPVVRGEANERDTRRLWKNIESHLKKAMQTVYLREISSSQWERIQQDDGEPGHLKGLSAHAHVELPYYSKFLLIAAYLASYNPARTDKRFFLKHHGKIKKTNFLKKHEKTSNHLLGPKPFPLDRLLAILYSIVDNKVAPTANIFSQCGTCYTDWKEPCLLPVPLMNRSAGVLFLPWHILPQETKDHLSCDTPAFNLGWS
;
A
#
# COMPACT_ATOMS: atom_id res chain seq x y z
N MET A 1 34.15 8.34 -18.53
CA MET A 1 33.57 8.78 -19.81
C MET A 1 32.10 8.96 -19.53
N PRO A 2 31.48 10.11 -19.86
CA PRO A 2 30.05 10.27 -19.61
C PRO A 2 29.32 9.16 -20.39
N ASN A 3 28.44 8.43 -19.72
CA ASN A 3 27.70 7.33 -20.36
C ASN A 3 26.52 7.87 -21.20
N PHE A 4 26.24 9.18 -21.09
CA PHE A 4 25.24 9.88 -21.88
C PHE A 4 25.92 10.75 -22.94
N GLU A 5 25.90 10.31 -24.20
CA GLU A 5 26.20 11.16 -25.35
C GLU A 5 24.89 11.47 -26.06
N HIS A 6 24.19 12.51 -25.61
CA HIS A 6 23.05 13.09 -26.34
C HIS A 6 23.41 14.53 -26.74
N PRO A 7 23.49 14.85 -28.05
CA PRO A 7 23.86 16.19 -28.52
C PRO A 7 22.77 17.24 -28.23
N GLU A 8 21.58 16.80 -27.82
CA GLU A 8 20.36 17.61 -27.66
C GLU A 8 20.24 18.25 -26.27
N TYR A 9 21.04 17.82 -25.29
CA TYR A 9 20.97 18.27 -23.89
C TYR A 9 22.34 18.72 -23.36
N PRO A 10 22.39 19.73 -22.45
CA PRO A 10 23.66 20.20 -21.89
C PRO A 10 24.41 19.08 -21.14
N GLU A 11 25.70 18.89 -21.42
CA GLU A 11 26.52 17.87 -20.71
C GLU A 11 26.52 18.04 -19.19
N ALA A 12 26.38 19.29 -18.70
CA ALA A 12 26.29 19.60 -17.28
C ALA A 12 25.01 19.05 -16.62
N THR A 13 23.87 19.05 -17.31
CA THR A 13 22.62 18.50 -16.77
C THR A 13 22.65 16.97 -16.79
N LEU A 14 23.30 16.37 -17.80
CA LEU A 14 23.52 14.93 -17.88
C LEU A 14 24.43 14.42 -16.74
N LEU A 15 25.51 15.13 -16.44
CA LEU A 15 26.38 14.81 -15.28
C LEU A 15 25.66 14.99 -13.95
N HIS A 16 24.75 15.97 -13.84
CA HIS A 16 23.91 16.14 -12.66
C HIS A 16 22.91 14.97 -12.50
N LEU A 17 22.31 14.52 -13.61
CA LEU A 17 21.43 13.35 -13.63
C LEU A 17 22.17 12.05 -13.27
N GLU A 18 23.40 11.86 -13.75
CA GLU A 18 24.26 10.72 -13.35
C GLU A 18 24.50 10.71 -11.84
N SER A 19 24.68 11.88 -11.23
CA SER A 19 24.92 11.99 -9.78
C SER A 19 23.68 11.67 -8.95
N MET A 20 22.48 12.03 -9.44
CA MET A 20 21.23 11.82 -8.72
C MET A 20 20.64 10.41 -8.91
N VAL A 21 20.83 9.80 -10.09
CA VAL A 21 20.22 8.51 -10.42
C VAL A 21 21.28 7.42 -10.65
N PRO A 22 21.95 6.94 -9.59
CA PRO A 22 22.92 5.87 -9.74
C PRO A 22 22.25 4.57 -10.21
N CYS A 23 22.97 3.81 -11.05
CA CYS A 23 22.60 2.47 -11.51
C CYS A 23 21.38 2.37 -12.45
N ARG A 24 20.89 3.48 -13.03
CA ARG A 24 19.77 3.50 -14.02
C ARG A 24 20.11 4.15 -15.35
N GLU A 25 21.39 4.18 -15.69
CA GLU A 25 21.92 4.83 -16.89
C GLU A 25 21.23 4.33 -18.18
N SER A 26 21.04 3.01 -18.31
CA SER A 26 20.39 2.44 -19.50
C SER A 26 18.93 2.88 -19.69
N GLN A 27 18.16 2.97 -18.60
CA GLN A 27 16.75 3.37 -18.64
C GLN A 27 16.64 4.86 -18.91
N VAL A 28 17.48 5.66 -18.27
CA VAL A 28 17.55 7.11 -18.48
C VAL A 28 17.94 7.42 -19.92
N SER A 29 18.97 6.77 -20.47
CA SER A 29 19.37 6.96 -21.87
C SER A 29 18.24 6.58 -22.84
N SER A 30 17.53 5.49 -22.56
CA SER A 30 16.37 5.09 -23.37
C SER A 30 15.26 6.15 -23.32
N LEU A 31 14.94 6.68 -22.12
CA LEU A 31 13.93 7.75 -21.97
C LEU A 31 14.36 9.05 -22.65
N LEU A 32 15.62 9.47 -22.50
CA LEU A 32 16.17 10.65 -23.17
C LEU A 32 16.08 10.52 -24.69
N SER A 33 16.41 9.34 -25.24
CA SER A 33 16.29 9.08 -26.67
C SER A 33 14.86 9.11 -27.19
N ILE A 34 13.89 8.76 -26.34
CA ILE A 34 12.45 8.77 -26.68
C ILE A 34 11.88 10.19 -26.61
N PHE A 35 12.32 10.99 -25.64
CA PHE A 35 11.90 12.38 -25.50
C PHE A 35 12.45 13.26 -26.62
N GLY A 36 13.69 13.02 -27.06
CA GLY A 36 14.33 13.77 -28.14
C GLY A 36 14.35 15.27 -27.85
N GLU A 37 14.30 16.10 -28.89
CA GLU A 37 14.09 17.54 -28.76
C GLU A 37 12.64 17.91 -28.41
N ARG A 38 12.45 19.02 -27.68
CA ARG A 38 11.14 19.52 -27.24
C ARG A 38 10.12 19.73 -28.37
N GLN A 39 10.58 19.96 -29.60
CA GLN A 39 9.74 20.22 -30.76
C GLN A 39 9.30 18.95 -31.50
N HIS A 40 10.00 17.84 -31.28
CA HIS A 40 9.67 16.58 -31.93
C HIS A 40 8.44 15.95 -31.29
N PHE A 41 7.68 15.22 -32.09
CA PHE A 41 6.59 14.41 -31.58
C PHE A 41 7.16 13.12 -30.99
N SER A 42 7.00 12.97 -29.67
CA SER A 42 7.25 11.73 -28.95
C SER A 42 6.07 10.75 -29.11
N PHE A 43 6.20 9.57 -28.53
CA PHE A 43 5.11 8.59 -28.52
C PHE A 43 3.86 9.15 -27.78
N PRO A 44 2.64 8.79 -28.23
CA PRO A 44 1.41 9.21 -27.56
C PRO A 44 1.32 8.74 -26.12
N SER A 45 1.77 7.50 -25.90
CA SER A 45 1.75 6.88 -24.59
C SER A 45 2.97 6.00 -24.34
N ILE A 46 3.52 6.13 -23.14
CA ILE A 46 4.65 5.36 -22.64
C ILE A 46 4.17 4.63 -21.39
N PHE A 47 4.39 3.33 -21.33
CA PHE A 47 4.00 2.49 -20.21
C PHE A 47 5.25 1.97 -19.51
N ILE A 48 5.53 2.49 -18.32
CA ILE A 48 6.68 2.10 -17.51
C ILE A 48 6.22 1.17 -16.40
N TYR A 49 6.78 -0.04 -16.38
CA TYR A 49 6.46 -1.03 -15.35
C TYR A 49 7.70 -1.61 -14.68
N GLY A 50 7.53 -2.04 -13.43
CA GLY A 50 8.57 -2.65 -12.61
C GLY A 50 8.10 -2.79 -11.17
N HIS A 51 8.82 -3.51 -10.32
CA HIS A 51 8.40 -3.72 -8.93
C HIS A 51 8.35 -2.42 -8.12
N THR A 52 7.73 -2.47 -6.94
CA THR A 52 7.88 -1.43 -5.91
C THR A 52 9.36 -1.14 -5.64
N SER A 53 9.68 0.11 -5.26
CA SER A 53 11.06 0.56 -4.98
C SER A 53 12.07 0.51 -6.14
N SER A 54 11.67 0.23 -7.38
CA SER A 54 12.55 0.31 -8.57
C SER A 54 12.95 1.74 -8.95
N GLY A 55 12.34 2.76 -8.35
CA GLY A 55 12.67 4.17 -8.56
C GLY A 55 11.98 4.84 -9.75
N LYS A 56 10.96 4.21 -10.34
CA LYS A 56 10.22 4.74 -11.51
C LYS A 56 9.81 6.21 -11.36
N THR A 57 9.04 6.50 -10.30
CA THR A 57 8.59 7.86 -9.97
C THR A 57 9.75 8.82 -9.77
N TYR A 58 10.78 8.41 -9.02
CA TYR A 58 11.96 9.25 -8.76
C TYR A 58 12.73 9.58 -10.03
N VAL A 59 12.96 8.59 -10.91
CA VAL A 59 13.64 8.80 -12.19
C VAL A 59 12.84 9.71 -13.10
N MET A 60 11.52 9.51 -13.19
CA MET A 60 10.69 10.34 -14.06
C MET A 60 10.63 11.78 -13.55
N GLN A 61 10.41 11.97 -12.25
CA GLN A 61 10.36 13.29 -11.64
C GLN A 61 11.70 14.03 -11.81
N THR A 62 12.82 13.39 -11.47
CA THR A 62 14.15 14.00 -11.62
C THR A 62 14.48 14.34 -13.08
N LEU A 63 14.09 13.50 -14.04
CA LEU A 63 14.29 13.79 -15.46
C LEU A 63 13.48 15.00 -15.91
N LEU A 64 12.19 15.04 -15.59
CA LEU A 64 11.31 16.13 -16.03
C LEU A 64 11.66 17.47 -15.37
N GLU A 65 12.03 17.45 -14.08
CA GLU A 65 12.51 18.63 -13.35
C GLU A 65 13.85 19.13 -13.90
N THR A 66 14.84 18.24 -14.09
CA THR A 66 16.18 18.65 -14.54
C THR A 66 16.20 19.17 -15.97
N LEU A 67 15.32 18.62 -16.82
CA LEU A 67 15.18 19.06 -18.21
C LEU A 67 14.22 20.26 -18.36
N GLU A 68 13.61 20.72 -17.27
CA GLU A 68 12.62 21.80 -17.25
C GLU A 68 11.54 21.61 -18.33
N LEU A 69 11.03 20.38 -18.45
CA LEU A 69 9.97 20.04 -19.40
C LEU A 69 8.60 20.35 -18.77
N PRO A 70 7.64 20.88 -19.54
CA PRO A 70 6.29 21.13 -19.03
C PRO A 70 5.63 19.79 -18.74
N HIS A 71 5.38 19.52 -17.46
CA HIS A 71 4.85 18.24 -17.02
C HIS A 71 3.85 18.38 -15.89
N VAL A 72 2.99 17.37 -15.80
CA VAL A 72 1.91 17.20 -14.82
C VAL A 72 2.15 15.86 -14.14
N PHE A 73 2.01 15.80 -12.82
CA PHE A 73 2.26 14.59 -12.04
C PHE A 73 1.07 14.25 -11.15
N VAL A 74 0.26 13.29 -11.57
CA VAL A 74 -0.97 12.90 -10.86
C VAL A 74 -0.87 11.50 -10.29
N ASN A 75 -1.31 11.33 -9.05
CA ASN A 75 -1.38 10.04 -8.38
C ASN A 75 -2.79 9.43 -8.51
N CYS A 76 -2.94 8.36 -9.29
CA CYS A 76 -4.25 7.75 -9.53
C CYS A 76 -4.91 7.15 -8.27
N VAL A 77 -4.20 6.98 -7.15
CA VAL A 77 -4.80 6.54 -5.89
C VAL A 77 -5.57 7.66 -5.20
N GLU A 78 -5.15 8.91 -5.36
CA GLU A 78 -5.84 10.07 -4.79
C GLU A 78 -7.10 10.37 -5.62
N CYS A 79 -7.02 10.18 -6.94
CA CYS A 79 -8.12 10.39 -7.86
C CYS A 79 -8.98 9.12 -8.06
N PHE A 80 -9.85 8.80 -7.11
CA PHE A 80 -10.73 7.62 -7.23
C PHE A 80 -11.90 7.79 -8.22
N THR A 81 -12.16 9.00 -8.73
CA THR A 81 -13.16 9.25 -9.80
C THR A 81 -12.53 9.88 -11.03
N SER A 82 -13.11 9.59 -12.20
CA SER A 82 -12.67 10.13 -13.50
C SER A 82 -12.64 11.66 -13.49
N ARG A 83 -13.69 12.27 -12.93
CA ARG A 83 -13.80 13.71 -12.73
C ARG A 83 -12.62 14.30 -11.96
N LEU A 84 -12.29 13.76 -10.77
CA LEU A 84 -11.20 14.29 -9.95
C LEU A 84 -9.87 14.23 -10.69
N LEU A 85 -9.60 13.12 -11.40
CA LEU A 85 -8.38 12.96 -12.16
C LEU A 85 -8.27 13.98 -13.30
N LEU A 86 -9.36 14.25 -14.01
CA LEU A 86 -9.37 15.25 -15.10
C LEU A 86 -9.26 16.68 -14.55
N GLU A 87 -9.93 16.98 -13.44
CA GLU A 87 -9.86 18.28 -12.76
C GLU A 87 -8.45 18.56 -12.21
N GLU A 88 -7.78 17.55 -11.64
CA GLU A 88 -6.42 17.66 -11.11
C GLU A 88 -5.40 17.91 -12.22
N ILE A 89 -5.46 17.17 -13.33
CA ILE A 89 -4.60 17.40 -14.50
C ILE A 89 -4.76 18.83 -15.03
N LEU A 90 -6.00 19.32 -15.16
CA LEU A 90 -6.24 20.68 -15.63
C LEU A 90 -5.73 21.73 -14.64
N THR A 91 -5.89 21.50 -13.34
CA THR A 91 -5.44 22.41 -12.28
C THR A 91 -3.92 22.51 -12.25
N GLU A 92 -3.22 21.38 -12.38
CA GLU A 92 -1.76 21.36 -12.45
C GLU A 92 -1.25 22.04 -13.73
N LEU A 93 -1.89 21.81 -14.89
CA LEU A 93 -1.54 22.54 -16.11
C LEU A 93 -1.70 24.05 -15.92
N GLN A 94 -2.80 24.50 -15.31
CA GLN A 94 -3.02 25.92 -15.03
C GLN A 94 -1.94 26.48 -14.10
N SER A 95 -1.45 25.69 -13.14
CA SER A 95 -0.40 26.12 -12.21
C SER A 95 0.96 26.35 -12.88
N LEU A 96 1.22 25.70 -14.02
CA LEU A 96 2.41 25.96 -14.84
C LEU A 96 2.37 27.36 -15.50
N SER A 97 1.19 28.01 -15.55
CA SER A 97 1.04 29.37 -16.05
C SER A 97 1.20 30.40 -14.91
N SER A 98 2.31 31.12 -14.91
CA SER A 98 2.66 32.10 -13.87
C SER A 98 1.75 33.34 -13.79
N GLU A 99 0.74 33.51 -14.66
CA GLU A 99 -0.02 34.77 -14.76
C GLU A 99 -1.50 34.74 -14.40
N ASN A 100 -2.15 33.58 -14.20
CA ASN A 100 -3.57 33.56 -13.82
C ASN A 100 -3.86 32.73 -12.58
N LYS A 101 -3.62 33.34 -11.40
CA LYS A 101 -4.22 32.95 -10.12
C LYS A 101 -5.72 33.25 -10.07
N HIS A 102 -6.46 32.95 -11.13
CA HIS A 102 -7.92 32.88 -11.07
C HIS A 102 -8.30 31.41 -10.96
N GLY A 103 -8.43 30.97 -9.71
CA GLY A 103 -9.03 29.69 -9.34
C GLY A 103 -10.50 29.63 -9.70
N SER A 104 -10.82 29.59 -10.99
CA SER A 104 -12.05 28.96 -11.44
C SER A 104 -11.74 27.48 -11.60
N HIS A 105 -12.03 26.70 -10.57
CA HIS A 105 -12.18 25.26 -10.68
C HIS A 105 -13.20 25.00 -11.79
N MET A 106 -12.74 24.75 -13.00
CA MET A 106 -13.62 24.51 -14.14
C MET A 106 -14.15 23.09 -13.98
N PRO A 107 -15.45 22.91 -13.72
CA PRO A 107 -15.99 21.57 -13.55
C PRO A 107 -15.78 20.78 -14.84
N CYS A 108 -15.06 19.68 -14.74
CA CYS A 108 -14.82 18.78 -15.86
C CYS A 108 -15.65 17.51 -15.67
N ASP A 109 -16.89 17.54 -16.15
CA ASP A 109 -17.82 16.43 -15.95
C ASP A 109 -17.63 15.30 -16.98
N THR A 110 -17.05 15.59 -18.15
CA THR A 110 -16.85 14.59 -19.22
C THR A 110 -15.45 14.65 -19.83
N PHE A 111 -14.98 13.51 -20.34
CA PHE A 111 -13.70 13.42 -21.04
C PHE A 111 -13.64 14.31 -22.30
N ASN A 112 -14.78 14.59 -22.95
CA ASN A 112 -14.80 15.50 -24.10
C ASN A 112 -14.63 16.96 -23.67
N ASP A 113 -15.25 17.35 -22.55
CA ASP A 113 -15.04 18.68 -21.97
C ASP A 113 -13.58 18.85 -21.54
N PHE A 114 -12.97 17.80 -20.98
CA PHE A 114 -11.52 17.76 -20.71
C PHE A 114 -10.70 18.06 -21.95
N VAL A 115 -10.92 17.33 -23.06
CA VAL A 115 -10.16 17.53 -24.31
C VAL A 115 -10.33 18.95 -24.85
N ARG A 116 -11.52 19.54 -24.76
CA ARG A 116 -11.77 20.93 -25.18
C ARG A 116 -11.00 21.93 -24.30
N LEU A 117 -11.10 21.80 -22.98
CA LEU A 117 -10.43 22.68 -22.02
C LEU A 117 -8.91 22.55 -22.11
N PHE A 118 -8.42 21.32 -22.24
CA PHE A 118 -7.01 21.02 -22.40
C PHE A 118 -6.41 21.65 -23.67
N LYS A 119 -7.13 21.60 -24.80
CA LYS A 119 -6.73 22.33 -26.02
C LYS A 119 -6.62 23.83 -25.80
N GLN A 120 -7.57 24.40 -25.05
CA GLN A 120 -7.61 25.83 -24.77
C GLN A 120 -6.43 26.25 -23.88
N GLU A 121 -6.14 25.49 -22.83
CA GLU A 121 -5.00 25.75 -21.92
C GLU A 121 -3.66 25.69 -22.66
N ILE A 122 -3.44 24.68 -23.52
CA ILE A 122 -2.19 24.59 -24.30
C ILE A 122 -2.00 25.81 -25.23
N ILE A 123 -3.08 26.32 -25.81
CA ILE A 123 -3.02 27.51 -26.67
C ILE A 123 -2.67 28.75 -25.85
N ILE A 124 -3.25 28.89 -24.64
CA ILE A 124 -2.99 30.02 -23.74
C ILE A 124 -1.52 30.04 -23.29
N GLN A 125 -0.92 28.87 -23.13
CA GLN A 125 0.45 28.73 -22.60
C GLN A 125 1.55 28.82 -23.68
N ASP A 126 1.22 29.06 -24.95
CA ASP A 126 2.15 29.05 -26.09
C ASP A 126 3.02 27.76 -26.18
N LEU A 127 2.55 26.66 -25.58
CA LEU A 127 3.20 25.34 -25.59
C LEU A 127 2.99 24.58 -26.91
N GLN A 128 2.56 25.26 -27.98
CA GLN A 128 2.20 24.61 -29.25
C GLN A 128 3.37 23.86 -29.91
N ASN A 129 4.60 24.32 -29.64
CA ASN A 129 5.83 23.75 -30.18
C ASN A 129 6.59 22.90 -29.14
N GLN A 130 5.98 22.57 -28.00
CA GLN A 130 6.61 21.79 -26.94
C GLN A 130 5.81 20.53 -26.62
N THR A 131 6.51 19.44 -26.33
CA THR A 131 5.93 18.22 -25.76
C THR A 131 5.45 18.47 -24.33
N VAL A 132 4.15 18.27 -24.06
CA VAL A 132 3.59 18.30 -22.70
C VAL A 132 3.51 16.86 -22.14
N TYR A 133 4.09 16.63 -20.97
CA TYR A 133 4.13 15.31 -20.34
C TYR A 133 3.07 15.19 -19.25
N ILE A 134 2.25 14.15 -19.31
CA ILE A 134 1.29 13.82 -18.24
C ILE A 134 1.73 12.49 -17.63
N VAL A 135 2.20 12.54 -16.39
CA VAL A 135 2.65 11.35 -15.66
C VAL A 135 1.54 10.90 -14.71
N LEU A 136 1.05 9.69 -14.93
CA LEU A 136 0.04 9.03 -14.10
C LEU A 136 0.73 7.97 -13.24
N ASP A 137 0.94 8.27 -11.97
CA ASP A 137 1.49 7.32 -11.00
C ASP A 137 0.43 6.33 -10.52
N LYS A 138 0.84 5.07 -10.29
CA LYS A 138 -0.03 3.95 -9.92
C LYS A 138 -1.23 3.79 -10.86
N ALA A 139 -0.95 3.73 -12.15
CA ALA A 139 -1.95 3.61 -13.21
C ALA A 139 -2.84 2.35 -13.11
N GLU A 140 -2.53 1.39 -12.25
CA GLU A 140 -3.37 0.20 -11.98
C GLU A 140 -4.80 0.54 -11.58
N GLN A 141 -5.00 1.65 -10.86
CA GLN A 141 -6.32 2.13 -10.45
C GLN A 141 -7.20 2.55 -11.63
N LEU A 142 -6.60 2.97 -12.76
CA LEU A 142 -7.35 3.36 -13.96
C LEU A 142 -8.19 2.23 -14.56
N ARG A 143 -7.89 0.96 -14.20
CA ARG A 143 -8.66 -0.21 -14.63
C ARG A 143 -9.98 -0.36 -13.88
N GLU A 144 -10.04 0.11 -12.64
CA GLU A 144 -11.23 0.04 -11.79
C GLU A 144 -12.18 1.22 -12.03
N MET A 145 -11.68 2.28 -12.67
CA MET A 145 -12.44 3.45 -13.09
C MET A 145 -13.31 3.14 -14.33
N GLU A 146 -13.79 4.19 -15.00
CA GLU A 146 -14.59 4.04 -16.21
C GLU A 146 -13.76 3.47 -17.39
N ALA A 147 -14.36 2.55 -18.16
CA ALA A 147 -13.69 1.81 -19.23
C ALA A 147 -13.20 2.67 -20.41
N ASN A 148 -13.69 3.90 -20.53
CA ASN A 148 -13.32 4.89 -21.55
C ASN A 148 -12.06 5.69 -21.19
N VAL A 149 -11.70 5.79 -19.90
CA VAL A 149 -10.62 6.67 -19.42
C VAL A 149 -9.26 6.22 -19.94
N LEU A 150 -8.92 4.94 -19.76
CA LEU A 150 -7.64 4.40 -20.22
C LEU A 150 -7.46 4.50 -21.75
N PRO A 151 -8.41 4.03 -22.60
CA PRO A 151 -8.34 4.24 -24.04
C PRO A 151 -8.29 5.71 -24.46
N GLY A 152 -9.00 6.58 -23.72
CA GLY A 152 -9.00 8.03 -23.94
C GLY A 152 -7.61 8.63 -23.73
N PHE A 153 -6.92 8.26 -22.63
CA PHE A 153 -5.57 8.74 -22.36
C PHE A 153 -4.52 8.18 -23.33
N LEU A 154 -4.64 6.91 -23.75
CA LEU A 154 -3.73 6.33 -24.75
C LEU A 154 -3.79 7.07 -26.10
N ARG A 155 -4.97 7.58 -26.48
CA ARG A 155 -5.21 8.32 -27.73
C ARG A 155 -5.31 9.82 -27.52
N LEU A 156 -4.88 10.34 -26.37
CA LEU A 156 -5.05 11.76 -26.04
C LEU A 156 -4.36 12.67 -27.06
N GLN A 157 -3.19 12.27 -27.57
CA GLN A 157 -2.46 13.00 -28.61
C GLN A 157 -3.30 13.17 -29.90
N GLU A 158 -3.98 12.11 -30.35
CA GLU A 158 -4.83 12.12 -31.55
C GLU A 158 -6.12 12.94 -31.32
N MET A 159 -6.72 12.83 -30.13
CA MET A 159 -7.93 13.58 -29.78
C MET A 159 -7.65 15.08 -29.64
N THR A 160 -6.49 15.42 -29.07
CA THR A 160 -6.09 16.79 -28.84
C THR A 160 -5.46 17.44 -30.09
N ASP A 161 -4.89 16.65 -30.99
CA ASP A 161 -4.06 17.11 -32.11
C ASP A 161 -2.94 18.06 -31.64
N ARG A 162 -2.38 17.73 -30.46
CA ARG A 162 -1.30 18.47 -29.79
C ARG A 162 -0.20 17.51 -29.37
N ASN A 163 1.01 18.04 -29.17
CA ASN A 163 2.16 17.25 -28.78
C ASN A 163 2.10 16.90 -27.28
N VAL A 164 1.39 15.81 -26.97
CA VAL A 164 1.15 15.34 -25.61
C VAL A 164 1.64 13.91 -25.49
N THR A 165 2.40 13.63 -24.44
CA THR A 165 2.82 12.26 -24.11
C THR A 165 2.31 11.89 -22.73
N VAL A 166 1.50 10.84 -22.67
CA VAL A 166 1.01 10.29 -21.41
C VAL A 166 1.93 9.16 -20.96
N VAL A 167 2.47 9.27 -19.75
CA VAL A 167 3.33 8.26 -19.15
C VAL A 167 2.60 7.57 -18.01
N PHE A 168 2.39 6.27 -18.15
CA PHE A 168 1.79 5.44 -17.12
C PHE A 168 2.87 4.76 -16.30
N LEU A 169 2.85 4.91 -14.98
CA LEU A 169 3.71 4.18 -14.06
C LEU A 169 2.88 3.11 -13.34
N SER A 170 3.28 1.84 -13.42
CA SER A 170 2.60 0.76 -12.70
C SER A 170 3.56 -0.32 -12.21
N GLU A 171 3.10 -1.15 -11.29
CA GLU A 171 3.79 -2.39 -10.91
C GLU A 171 3.36 -3.58 -11.78
N ILE A 172 2.20 -3.46 -12.43
CA ILE A 172 1.59 -4.53 -13.20
C ILE A 172 2.08 -4.49 -14.64
N VAL A 173 2.19 -5.66 -15.28
CA VAL A 173 2.53 -5.75 -16.71
C VAL A 173 1.36 -5.28 -17.59
N TRP A 174 1.69 -4.80 -18.79
CA TRP A 174 0.75 -4.21 -19.75
C TRP A 174 -0.38 -5.15 -20.18
N GLU A 175 -0.15 -6.46 -20.26
CA GLU A 175 -1.15 -7.41 -20.77
C GLU A 175 -2.43 -7.41 -19.94
N LEU A 176 -2.33 -7.10 -18.65
CA LEU A 176 -3.46 -7.01 -17.74
C LEU A 176 -4.23 -5.67 -17.85
N PHE A 177 -3.71 -4.69 -18.60
CA PHE A 177 -4.38 -3.41 -18.90
C PHE A 177 -5.27 -3.48 -20.15
N ARG A 178 -5.15 -4.52 -20.98
CA ARG A 178 -5.87 -4.58 -22.27
C ARG A 178 -7.39 -4.66 -22.04
N PRO A 179 -8.16 -3.64 -22.48
CA PRO A 179 -9.61 -3.69 -22.41
C PRO A 179 -10.17 -4.62 -23.50
N ASN A 180 -11.39 -5.12 -23.28
CA ASN A 180 -12.07 -6.02 -24.22
C ASN A 180 -12.32 -5.39 -25.61
N THR A 181 -12.40 -4.07 -25.68
CA THR A 181 -12.69 -3.29 -26.90
C THR A 181 -11.45 -3.00 -27.74
N GLY A 182 -10.25 -3.43 -27.30
CA GLY A 182 -8.98 -3.03 -27.89
C GLY A 182 -8.60 -1.59 -27.53
N CYS A 183 -7.31 -1.28 -27.61
CA CYS A 183 -6.74 0.05 -27.34
C CYS A 183 -5.47 0.26 -28.17
N LEU A 184 -5.00 1.50 -28.25
CA LEU A 184 -3.69 1.81 -28.83
C LEU A 184 -2.60 1.24 -27.91
N GLU A 185 -1.67 0.46 -28.47
CA GLU A 185 -0.59 -0.12 -27.66
C GLU A 185 0.49 0.93 -27.37
N PRO A 186 0.77 1.22 -26.08
CA PRO A 186 1.83 2.14 -25.69
C PRO A 186 3.20 1.49 -25.88
N PHE A 187 4.24 2.33 -25.92
CA PHE A 187 5.61 1.83 -25.83
C PHE A 187 5.89 1.35 -24.40
N THR A 188 6.22 0.07 -24.23
CA THR A 188 6.46 -0.52 -22.91
C THR A 188 7.93 -0.46 -22.54
N LEU A 189 8.24 0.10 -21.36
CA LEU A 189 9.59 0.20 -20.82
C LEU A 189 9.66 -0.51 -19.47
N TYR A 190 10.58 -1.47 -19.36
CA TYR A 190 10.78 -2.25 -18.14
C TYR A 190 11.85 -1.62 -17.24
N PHE A 191 11.52 -1.43 -15.97
CA PHE A 191 12.45 -1.07 -14.91
C PHE A 191 12.84 -2.32 -14.10
N PRO A 192 14.06 -2.86 -14.30
CA PRO A 192 14.49 -4.08 -13.61
C PRO A 192 14.68 -3.85 -12.11
N ASP A 193 14.70 -4.91 -11.32
CA ASP A 193 15.01 -4.80 -9.89
C ASP A 193 16.48 -4.43 -9.65
N TYR A 194 16.75 -3.80 -8.51
CA TYR A 194 18.13 -3.53 -8.11
C TYR A 194 18.83 -4.82 -7.67
N SER A 195 19.99 -5.09 -8.26
CA SER A 195 20.88 -6.14 -7.79
C SER A 195 21.44 -5.78 -6.40
N ILE A 196 21.96 -6.78 -5.68
CA ILE A 196 22.63 -6.54 -4.38
C ILE A 196 23.75 -5.49 -4.48
N GLY A 197 24.53 -5.52 -5.58
CA GLY A 197 25.59 -4.55 -5.83
C GLY A 197 25.04 -3.14 -6.10
N ASN A 198 23.92 -3.02 -6.82
CA ASN A 198 23.28 -1.73 -7.06
C ASN A 198 22.72 -1.15 -5.76
N LEU A 199 22.04 -1.97 -4.95
CA LEU A 199 21.54 -1.55 -3.63
C LEU A 199 22.68 -1.09 -2.72
N GLN A 200 23.80 -1.83 -2.69
CA GLN A 200 24.95 -1.44 -1.90
C GLN A 200 25.49 -0.07 -2.31
N LYS A 201 25.65 0.17 -3.63
CA LYS A 201 26.11 1.47 -4.15
C LYS A 201 25.14 2.59 -3.77
N ILE A 202 23.84 2.43 -4.06
CA ILE A 202 22.81 3.43 -3.79
C ILE A 202 22.76 3.77 -2.30
N LEU A 203 22.73 2.77 -1.43
CA LEU A 203 22.69 2.98 0.02
C LEU A 203 23.97 3.65 0.52
N SER A 204 25.14 3.27 -0.02
CA SER A 204 26.42 3.84 0.40
C SER A 204 26.60 5.32 0.07
N HIS A 205 25.86 5.86 -0.91
CA HIS A 205 25.86 7.29 -1.21
C HIS A 205 25.27 8.15 -0.07
N TYR A 206 24.36 7.60 0.73
CA TYR A 206 23.73 8.29 1.86
C TYR A 206 24.56 8.18 3.15
N HIS A 207 25.89 8.18 3.06
CA HIS A 207 26.73 8.05 4.24
C HIS A 207 26.72 9.33 5.09
N PRO A 208 26.74 9.21 6.43
CA PRO A 208 26.94 10.36 7.30
C PRO A 208 28.37 10.92 7.11
N PRO A 209 28.57 12.24 7.20
CA PRO A 209 29.87 12.88 6.99
C PRO A 209 30.88 12.59 8.12
N GLU A 210 30.40 12.07 9.25
CA GLU A 210 31.19 11.78 10.46
C GLU A 210 32.11 10.57 10.32
N TYR A 211 31.82 9.66 9.38
CA TYR A 211 32.52 8.39 9.22
C TYR A 211 33.02 8.19 7.79
N SER A 212 34.06 7.35 7.64
CA SER A 212 34.57 6.97 6.32
C SER A 212 33.52 6.25 5.48
N ALA A 213 33.50 6.54 4.17
CA ALA A 213 32.62 5.86 3.21
C ALA A 213 32.85 4.33 3.19
N ASP A 214 34.10 3.89 3.38
CA ASP A 214 34.44 2.46 3.43
C ASP A 214 33.83 1.77 4.66
N PHE A 215 33.75 2.48 5.79
CA PHE A 215 33.15 1.99 7.01
C PHE A 215 31.63 1.79 6.84
N TYR A 216 30.97 2.77 6.23
CA TYR A 216 29.54 2.69 5.93
C TYR A 216 29.23 1.63 4.86
N ALA A 217 30.06 1.49 3.83
CA ALA A 217 29.92 0.46 2.81
C ALA A 217 30.05 -0.96 3.41
N ALA A 218 30.95 -1.16 4.37
CA ALA A 218 31.07 -2.42 5.10
C ALA A 218 29.80 -2.72 5.94
N TYR A 219 29.24 -1.71 6.61
CA TYR A 219 27.97 -1.82 7.33
C TYR A 219 26.81 -2.20 6.41
N ILE A 220 26.66 -1.53 5.27
CA ILE A 220 25.60 -1.85 4.30
C ILE A 220 25.75 -3.26 3.75
N ASN A 221 26.99 -3.73 3.51
CA ASN A 221 27.22 -5.12 3.09
C ASN A 221 26.73 -6.14 4.13
N ILE A 222 26.99 -5.86 5.42
CA ILE A 222 26.48 -6.68 6.53
C ILE A 222 24.95 -6.66 6.57
N LEU A 223 24.36 -5.48 6.46
CA LEU A 223 22.90 -5.30 6.50
C LEU A 223 22.23 -6.03 5.33
N LEU A 224 22.72 -5.85 4.10
CA LEU A 224 22.22 -6.55 2.93
C LEU A 224 22.40 -8.07 3.06
N GLY A 225 23.51 -8.54 3.64
CA GLY A 225 23.72 -9.96 3.90
C GLY A 225 22.63 -10.62 4.75
N VAL A 226 22.02 -9.88 5.69
CA VAL A 226 20.91 -10.37 6.53
C VAL A 226 19.55 -10.14 5.85
N PHE A 227 19.29 -8.92 5.38
CA PHE A 227 17.95 -8.49 4.96
C PHE A 227 17.61 -8.81 3.50
N TYR A 228 18.59 -8.99 2.62
CA TYR A 228 18.34 -9.17 1.17
C TYR A 228 17.49 -10.41 0.83
N THR A 229 17.51 -11.42 1.71
CA THR A 229 16.69 -12.63 1.57
C THR A 229 15.20 -12.39 1.81
N VAL A 230 14.85 -11.38 2.61
CA VAL A 230 13.47 -11.07 3.01
C VAL A 230 12.97 -9.80 2.31
N CYS A 231 13.81 -8.77 2.20
CA CYS A 231 13.44 -7.43 1.74
C CYS A 231 14.35 -6.99 0.60
N ARG A 232 13.75 -6.62 -0.53
CA ARG A 232 14.45 -5.98 -1.67
C ARG A 232 14.07 -4.52 -1.87
N ASP A 233 13.23 -3.99 -0.99
CA ASP A 233 12.76 -2.61 -1.05
C ASP A 233 13.81 -1.62 -0.59
N LEU A 234 14.21 -0.71 -1.48
CA LEU A 234 15.20 0.32 -1.19
C LEU A 234 14.75 1.25 -0.06
N LYS A 235 13.47 1.64 -0.01
CA LYS A 235 12.94 2.56 1.01
C LYS A 235 13.02 1.96 2.41
N GLU A 236 12.61 0.70 2.55
CA GLU A 236 12.64 -0.03 3.83
C GLU A 236 14.07 -0.33 4.25
N LEU A 237 14.94 -0.76 3.32
CA LEU A 237 16.36 -0.98 3.61
C LEU A 237 17.05 0.31 4.06
N ARG A 238 16.73 1.47 3.45
CA ARG A 238 17.26 2.78 3.87
C ARG A 238 16.81 3.14 5.28
N HIS A 239 15.53 2.93 5.60
CA HIS A 239 14.99 3.18 6.93
C HIS A 239 15.65 2.28 7.99
N LEU A 240 15.76 0.98 7.72
CA LEU A 240 16.44 0.02 8.60
C LEU A 240 17.94 0.31 8.75
N ALA A 241 18.57 0.79 7.68
CA ALA A 241 19.98 1.19 7.72
C ALA A 241 20.19 2.39 8.66
N ALA A 242 19.35 3.42 8.57
CA ALA A 242 19.42 4.58 9.46
C ALA A 242 19.19 4.20 10.93
N LEU A 243 18.17 3.38 11.22
CA LEU A 243 17.82 2.98 12.58
C LEU A 243 18.88 2.12 13.27
N ASN A 244 19.55 1.22 12.55
CA ASN A 244 20.50 0.29 13.16
C ASN A 244 21.94 0.82 13.13
N PHE A 245 22.19 1.95 12.47
CA PHE A 245 23.54 2.52 12.34
C PHE A 245 24.08 3.02 13.70
N THR A 246 23.22 3.58 14.53
CA THR A 246 23.53 4.03 15.91
C THR A 246 24.12 2.90 16.76
N LYS A 247 23.54 1.70 16.71
CA LYS A 247 24.05 0.53 17.46
C LYS A 247 25.29 -0.06 16.81
N TYR A 248 25.47 0.13 15.51
CA TYR A 248 26.69 -0.30 14.81
C TYR A 248 27.92 0.50 15.24
N CYS A 249 27.78 1.82 15.42
CA CYS A 249 28.90 2.69 15.78
C CYS A 249 29.24 2.69 17.29
N GLU A 250 28.35 2.17 18.14
CA GLU A 250 28.54 2.16 19.60
C GLU A 250 29.89 1.56 20.08
N PRO A 251 30.38 0.40 19.59
CA PRO A 251 31.68 -0.14 20.01
C PRO A 251 32.86 0.72 19.58
N VAL A 252 32.71 1.49 18.50
CA VAL A 252 33.72 2.43 18.01
C VAL A 252 33.76 3.66 18.91
N VAL A 253 32.60 4.19 19.29
CA VAL A 253 32.47 5.31 20.24
C VAL A 253 33.01 4.93 21.62
N ARG A 254 32.79 3.69 22.07
CA ARG A 254 33.33 3.17 23.33
C ARG A 254 34.84 2.88 23.30
N GLY A 255 35.48 2.90 22.11
CA GLY A 255 36.91 2.61 21.94
C GLY A 255 37.27 1.12 22.07
N GLU A 256 36.30 0.21 22.01
CA GLU A 256 36.51 -1.23 22.12
C GLU A 256 36.95 -1.88 20.78
N ALA A 257 36.64 -1.21 19.66
CA ALA A 257 36.98 -1.63 18.31
C ALA A 257 37.42 -0.46 17.44
N ASN A 258 38.37 -0.70 16.53
CA ASN A 258 38.71 0.27 15.49
C ASN A 258 37.74 0.15 14.30
N GLU A 259 37.66 1.21 13.48
CA GLU A 259 36.86 1.24 12.24
C GLU A 259 37.19 0.09 11.26
N ARG A 260 38.39 -0.48 11.35
CA ARG A 260 38.85 -1.58 10.49
C ARG A 260 38.46 -2.97 11.00
N ASP A 261 38.00 -3.10 12.23
CA ASP A 261 37.68 -4.39 12.87
C ASP A 261 36.26 -4.87 12.52
N THR A 262 35.99 -5.04 11.23
CA THR A 262 34.67 -5.42 10.67
C THR A 262 34.07 -6.68 11.30
N ARG A 263 34.91 -7.65 11.66
CA ARG A 263 34.45 -8.93 12.22
C ARG A 263 33.93 -8.82 13.65
N ARG A 264 34.48 -7.91 14.46
CA ARG A 264 34.00 -7.66 15.84
C ARG A 264 32.68 -6.89 15.80
N LEU A 265 32.60 -5.88 14.94
CA LEU A 265 31.38 -5.10 14.72
C LEU A 265 30.24 -5.98 14.18
N TRP A 266 30.54 -6.87 13.24
CA TRP A 266 29.57 -7.83 12.71
C TRP A 266 28.97 -8.71 13.81
N LYS A 267 29.81 -9.31 14.67
CA LYS A 267 29.33 -10.18 15.75
C LYS A 267 28.44 -9.45 16.75
N ASN A 268 28.72 -8.17 17.02
CA ASN A 268 27.91 -7.37 17.91
C ASN A 268 26.51 -7.10 17.32
N ILE A 269 26.46 -6.72 16.04
CA ILE A 269 25.23 -6.28 15.41
C ILE A 269 24.37 -7.42 14.85
N GLU A 270 24.95 -8.58 14.52
CA GLU A 270 24.23 -9.67 13.84
C GLU A 270 22.99 -10.14 14.62
N SER A 271 23.10 -10.32 15.93
CA SER A 271 21.98 -10.72 16.79
C SER A 271 20.90 -9.64 16.85
N HIS A 272 21.30 -8.37 16.89
CA HIS A 272 20.41 -7.22 16.89
C HIS A 272 19.65 -7.09 15.56
N LEU A 273 20.31 -7.29 14.41
CA LEU A 273 19.66 -7.25 13.09
C LEU A 273 18.63 -8.36 12.94
N LYS A 274 18.92 -9.58 13.43
CA LYS A 274 17.95 -10.69 13.43
C LYS A 274 16.72 -10.34 14.28
N LYS A 275 16.89 -9.66 15.41
CA LYS A 275 15.78 -9.16 16.22
C LYS A 275 14.98 -8.07 15.49
N ALA A 276 15.68 -7.09 14.90
CA ALA A 276 15.06 -6.01 14.13
C ALA A 276 14.26 -6.53 12.91
N MET A 277 14.74 -7.60 12.27
CA MET A 277 14.03 -8.27 11.18
C MET A 277 12.70 -8.88 11.63
N GLN A 278 12.61 -9.38 12.86
CA GLN A 278 11.38 -9.96 13.38
C GLN A 278 10.40 -8.89 13.88
N THR A 279 10.88 -7.75 14.41
CA THR A 279 10.02 -6.76 15.07
C THR A 279 9.75 -5.52 14.22
N VAL A 280 10.80 -4.89 13.68
CA VAL A 280 10.72 -3.58 13.01
C VAL A 280 10.20 -3.74 11.58
N TYR A 281 10.63 -4.78 10.87
CA TYR A 281 10.12 -5.04 9.51
C TYR A 281 8.62 -5.38 9.51
N LEU A 282 8.15 -6.15 10.51
CA LEU A 282 6.73 -6.43 10.70
C LEU A 282 5.95 -5.23 11.29
N ARG A 283 6.63 -4.11 11.55
CA ARG A 283 6.08 -2.89 12.17
C ARG A 283 5.37 -3.17 13.50
N GLU A 284 5.82 -4.18 14.25
CA GLU A 284 5.27 -4.49 15.58
C GLU A 284 5.63 -3.41 16.61
N ILE A 285 6.75 -2.72 16.38
CA ILE A 285 7.31 -1.67 17.22
C ILE A 285 7.55 -0.45 16.33
N SER A 286 7.11 0.73 16.78
CA SER A 286 7.34 1.99 16.07
C SER A 286 8.83 2.36 16.06
N SER A 287 9.29 3.11 15.04
CA SER A 287 10.67 3.58 14.92
C SER A 287 11.14 4.36 16.15
N SER A 288 10.28 5.24 16.68
CA SER A 288 10.58 6.03 17.88
C SER A 288 10.68 5.19 19.15
N GLN A 289 9.91 4.10 19.26
CA GLN A 289 10.03 3.17 20.37
C GLN A 289 11.33 2.36 20.25
N TRP A 290 11.73 2.00 19.02
CA TRP A 290 12.97 1.28 18.76
C TRP A 290 14.22 2.10 19.11
N GLU A 291 14.24 3.39 18.75
CA GLU A 291 15.34 4.30 19.10
C GLU A 291 15.50 4.45 20.63
N ARG A 292 14.40 4.51 21.37
CA ARG A 292 14.44 4.56 22.85
C ARG A 292 15.01 3.29 23.46
N ILE A 293 14.70 2.12 22.89
CA ILE A 293 15.28 0.83 23.30
C ILE A 293 16.80 0.80 23.07
N GLN A 294 17.29 1.50 22.04
CA GLN A 294 18.73 1.57 21.77
C GLN A 294 19.47 2.50 22.75
N GLN A 295 18.79 3.51 23.30
CA GLN A 295 19.37 4.48 24.24
C GLN A 295 19.35 3.98 25.69
N ASP A 296 18.31 3.26 26.10
CA ASP A 296 18.29 2.59 27.40
C ASP A 296 19.04 1.25 27.28
N ASP A 297 20.31 1.23 27.68
CA ASP A 297 21.15 0.03 27.83
C ASP A 297 20.65 -0.95 28.92
N GLY A 298 19.48 -0.70 29.50
CA GLY A 298 18.80 -1.58 30.44
C GLY A 298 18.21 -2.79 29.71
N GLU A 299 18.28 -3.97 30.35
CA GLU A 299 17.59 -5.22 30.01
C GLU A 299 16.39 -4.96 29.07
N PRO A 300 16.32 -5.56 27.87
CA PRO A 300 15.27 -5.27 26.91
C PRO A 300 13.93 -5.70 27.50
N GLY A 301 13.34 -4.80 28.27
CA GLY A 301 12.02 -4.92 28.84
C GLY A 301 11.12 -5.25 27.67
N HIS A 302 10.44 -6.37 27.81
CA HIS A 302 9.61 -7.00 26.79
C HIS A 302 8.52 -6.02 26.36
N LEU A 303 8.85 -5.06 25.49
CA LEU A 303 7.90 -4.21 24.80
C LEU A 303 7.15 -5.17 23.89
N LYS A 304 6.03 -5.64 24.43
CA LYS A 304 5.04 -6.43 23.74
C LYS A 304 4.61 -5.60 22.54
N GLY A 305 5.11 -5.96 21.36
CA GLY A 305 4.65 -5.36 20.11
C GLY A 305 3.13 -5.53 19.97
N LEU A 306 2.52 -4.89 18.97
CA LEU A 306 1.07 -4.97 18.72
C LEU A 306 0.51 -6.40 18.83
N SER A 307 1.27 -7.39 18.37
CA SER A 307 0.94 -8.83 18.42
C SER A 307 0.81 -9.41 19.85
N ALA A 308 1.58 -8.90 20.81
CA ALA A 308 1.58 -9.38 22.18
C ALA A 308 0.49 -8.73 23.07
N HIS A 309 -0.31 -7.81 22.51
CA HIS A 309 -1.55 -7.31 23.10
C HIS A 309 -2.77 -8.23 22.83
N ALA A 310 -2.57 -9.49 22.44
CA ALA A 310 -3.63 -10.49 22.24
C ALA A 310 -4.48 -10.81 23.50
N HIS A 311 -4.17 -10.20 24.65
CA HIS A 311 -4.99 -10.26 25.86
C HIS A 311 -6.08 -9.19 25.85
N VAL A 312 -7.22 -9.51 25.24
CA VAL A 312 -8.42 -8.67 25.30
C VAL A 312 -9.24 -9.02 26.55
N GLU A 313 -9.50 -8.03 27.40
CA GLU A 313 -10.39 -8.19 28.55
C GLU A 313 -11.85 -8.18 28.10
N LEU A 314 -12.49 -9.36 28.18
CA LEU A 314 -13.88 -9.53 27.78
C LEU A 314 -14.80 -9.79 28.99
N PRO A 315 -16.08 -9.37 28.94
CA PRO A 315 -17.09 -9.77 29.92
C PRO A 315 -17.19 -11.29 30.04
N TYR A 316 -17.62 -11.78 31.21
CA TYR A 316 -17.69 -13.22 31.49
C TYR A 316 -18.46 -13.99 30.41
N TYR A 317 -19.70 -13.60 30.13
CA TYR A 317 -20.53 -14.29 29.12
C TYR A 317 -19.99 -14.13 27.70
N SER A 318 -19.37 -12.99 27.37
CA SER A 318 -18.68 -12.79 26.08
C SER A 318 -17.51 -13.75 25.87
N LYS A 319 -16.73 -14.05 26.93
CA LYS A 319 -15.66 -15.07 26.87
C LYS A 319 -16.23 -16.46 26.56
N PHE A 320 -17.30 -16.86 27.24
CA PHE A 320 -17.94 -18.15 26.99
C PHE A 320 -18.60 -18.23 25.62
N LEU A 321 -19.20 -17.13 25.14
CA LEU A 321 -19.74 -17.03 23.79
C LEU A 321 -18.64 -17.20 22.73
N LEU A 322 -17.49 -16.56 22.90
CA LEU A 322 -16.36 -16.68 21.99
C LEU A 322 -15.79 -18.10 21.96
N ILE A 323 -15.62 -18.72 23.13
CA ILE A 323 -15.15 -20.12 23.25
C ILE A 323 -16.18 -21.09 22.63
N ALA A 324 -17.47 -20.88 22.88
CA ALA A 324 -18.54 -21.68 22.30
C ALA A 324 -18.57 -21.55 20.77
N ALA A 325 -18.38 -20.34 20.23
CA ALA A 325 -18.27 -20.08 18.80
C ALA A 325 -17.05 -20.77 18.18
N TYR A 326 -15.90 -20.70 18.84
CA TYR A 326 -14.70 -21.41 18.43
C TYR A 326 -14.93 -22.93 18.38
N LEU A 327 -15.52 -23.51 19.43
CA LEU A 327 -15.84 -24.93 19.48
C LEU A 327 -16.87 -25.34 18.42
N ALA A 328 -17.88 -24.50 18.15
CA ALA A 328 -18.86 -24.74 17.11
C ALA A 328 -18.22 -24.72 15.71
N SER A 329 -17.24 -23.84 15.48
CA SER A 329 -16.61 -23.65 14.18
C SER A 329 -15.59 -24.76 13.82
N TYR A 330 -14.72 -25.14 14.75
CA TYR A 330 -13.66 -26.13 14.47
C TYR A 330 -14.12 -27.58 14.66
N ASN A 331 -15.14 -27.83 15.48
CA ASN A 331 -15.69 -29.17 15.66
C ASN A 331 -16.85 -29.44 14.69
N PRO A 332 -16.90 -30.62 14.04
CA PRO A 332 -18.04 -30.98 13.20
C PRO A 332 -19.30 -31.21 14.05
N ALA A 333 -20.48 -30.82 13.55
CA ALA A 333 -21.76 -30.96 14.27
C ALA A 333 -22.07 -32.41 14.72
N ARG A 334 -21.49 -33.41 14.06
CA ARG A 334 -21.63 -34.83 14.43
C ARG A 334 -21.00 -35.15 15.79
N THR A 335 -19.96 -34.42 16.21
CA THR A 335 -19.25 -34.67 17.46
C THR A 335 -19.86 -33.97 18.67
N ASP A 336 -20.74 -32.98 18.45
CA ASP A 336 -21.33 -32.19 19.55
C ASP A 336 -22.08 -33.06 20.55
N LYS A 337 -22.82 -34.06 20.07
CA LYS A 337 -23.53 -35.02 20.94
C LYS A 337 -22.59 -35.75 21.89
N ARG A 338 -21.35 -36.00 21.50
CA ARG A 338 -20.34 -36.67 22.33
C ARG A 338 -19.73 -35.73 23.36
N PHE A 339 -19.49 -34.47 22.98
CA PHE A 339 -18.79 -33.50 23.82
C PHE A 339 -19.71 -32.82 24.84
N PHE A 340 -20.94 -32.49 24.44
CA PHE A 340 -21.82 -31.60 25.22
C PHE A 340 -23.02 -32.30 25.84
N LEU A 341 -23.29 -33.58 25.51
CA LEU A 341 -24.38 -34.36 26.08
C LEU A 341 -23.85 -35.37 27.11
N LYS A 342 -24.34 -35.29 28.37
CA LYS A 342 -23.91 -36.16 29.49
C LYS A 342 -24.22 -37.66 29.25
N HIS A 343 -25.28 -37.98 28.51
CA HIS A 343 -25.66 -39.36 28.16
C HIS A 343 -25.63 -39.56 26.64
N HIS A 344 -24.44 -39.53 26.05
CA HIS A 344 -24.25 -39.52 24.60
C HIS A 344 -24.43 -40.88 23.89
N GLY A 345 -24.67 -41.97 24.63
CA GLY A 345 -24.85 -43.32 24.07
C GLY A 345 -23.63 -43.82 23.27
N LYS A 346 -23.72 -45.04 22.73
CA LYS A 346 -22.68 -45.59 21.83
C LYS A 346 -22.95 -45.11 20.39
N ILE A 347 -22.03 -44.33 19.83
CA ILE A 347 -22.08 -43.96 18.40
C ILE A 347 -21.84 -45.23 17.58
N LYS A 348 -22.85 -45.67 16.81
CA LYS A 348 -22.67 -46.74 15.82
C LYS A 348 -21.66 -46.25 14.77
N LYS A 349 -20.46 -46.86 14.73
CA LYS A 349 -19.49 -46.64 13.66
C LYS A 349 -20.08 -47.22 12.37
N THR A 350 -20.73 -46.39 11.55
CA THR A 350 -20.99 -46.76 10.17
C THR A 350 -19.65 -46.71 9.44
N ASN A 351 -19.24 -47.85 8.88
CA ASN A 351 -18.01 -47.99 8.10
C ASN A 351 -18.14 -47.20 6.79
N PHE A 352 -18.01 -45.88 6.86
CA PHE A 352 -17.76 -45.06 5.68
C PHE A 352 -16.26 -45.03 5.47
N LEU A 353 -15.81 -45.59 4.34
CA LEU A 353 -14.45 -45.47 3.84
C LEU A 353 -14.05 -43.99 3.84
N LYS A 354 -13.27 -43.56 4.83
CA LYS A 354 -12.72 -42.21 4.93
C LYS A 354 -11.70 -42.01 3.82
N LYS A 355 -12.18 -41.72 2.62
CA LYS A 355 -11.37 -41.28 1.50
C LYS A 355 -10.95 -39.84 1.81
N HIS A 356 -9.70 -39.69 2.28
CA HIS A 356 -8.93 -38.44 2.29
C HIS A 356 -9.35 -37.25 3.17
N GLU A 357 -10.01 -37.43 4.31
CA GLU A 357 -10.14 -36.36 5.33
C GLU A 357 -8.93 -36.36 6.29
N LYS A 358 -7.71 -36.25 5.75
CA LYS A 358 -6.44 -36.25 6.51
C LYS A 358 -5.84 -34.85 6.72
N THR A 359 -6.44 -33.81 6.17
CA THR A 359 -6.10 -32.44 6.54
C THR A 359 -6.86 -32.09 7.82
N SER A 360 -6.13 -31.64 8.84
CA SER A 360 -6.76 -31.21 10.09
C SER A 360 -7.73 -30.07 9.80
N ASN A 361 -8.93 -30.11 10.39
CA ASN A 361 -9.94 -29.04 10.22
C ASN A 361 -9.38 -27.66 10.59
N HIS A 362 -8.34 -27.58 11.42
CA HIS A 362 -7.64 -26.35 11.75
C HIS A 362 -6.91 -25.71 10.58
N LEU A 363 -6.43 -26.49 9.60
CA LEU A 363 -5.77 -25.96 8.39
C LEU A 363 -6.77 -25.51 7.32
N LEU A 364 -8.01 -26.03 7.37
CA LEU A 364 -9.10 -25.66 6.46
C LEU A 364 -9.79 -24.34 6.86
N GLY A 365 -9.52 -23.83 8.06
CA GLY A 365 -10.13 -22.62 8.59
C GLY A 365 -11.48 -22.84 9.30
N PRO A 366 -12.09 -21.76 9.81
CA PRO A 366 -13.34 -21.81 10.57
C PRO A 366 -14.53 -22.20 9.68
N LYS A 367 -15.39 -23.09 10.17
CA LYS A 367 -16.63 -23.49 9.48
C LYS A 367 -17.83 -22.67 9.98
N PRO A 368 -18.82 -22.39 9.12
CA PRO A 368 -20.05 -21.71 9.53
C PRO A 368 -20.89 -22.62 10.44
N PHE A 369 -21.57 -22.01 11.42
CA PHE A 369 -22.46 -22.70 12.34
C PHE A 369 -23.73 -21.88 12.57
N PRO A 370 -24.89 -22.52 12.79
CA PRO A 370 -26.13 -21.80 13.08
C PRO A 370 -26.14 -21.27 14.52
N LEU A 371 -26.88 -20.18 14.75
CA LEU A 371 -27.02 -19.55 16.07
C LEU A 371 -27.52 -20.53 17.15
N ASP A 372 -28.46 -21.40 16.78
CA ASP A 372 -29.02 -22.40 17.70
C ASP A 372 -27.94 -23.35 18.25
N ARG A 373 -26.97 -23.71 17.40
CA ARG A 373 -25.85 -24.56 17.78
C ARG A 373 -24.89 -23.83 18.73
N LEU A 374 -24.65 -22.54 18.50
CA LEU A 374 -23.85 -21.71 19.40
C LEU A 374 -24.48 -21.65 20.79
N LEU A 375 -25.77 -21.34 20.88
CA LEU A 375 -26.48 -21.23 22.15
C LEU A 375 -26.55 -22.58 22.89
N ALA A 376 -26.76 -23.68 22.16
CA ALA A 376 -26.73 -25.02 22.74
C ALA A 376 -25.37 -25.35 23.36
N ILE A 377 -24.28 -25.01 22.66
CA ILE A 377 -22.91 -25.19 23.17
C ILE A 377 -22.65 -24.26 24.36
N LEU A 378 -23.05 -22.98 24.28
CA LEU A 378 -22.92 -22.02 25.38
C LEU A 378 -23.58 -22.54 26.67
N TYR A 379 -24.85 -22.96 26.59
CA TYR A 379 -25.59 -23.47 27.75
C TYR A 379 -25.05 -24.81 28.27
N SER A 380 -24.31 -25.56 27.46
CA SER A 380 -23.64 -26.78 27.90
C SER A 380 -22.32 -26.54 28.63
N ILE A 381 -21.63 -25.43 28.31
CA ILE A 381 -20.31 -25.08 28.88
C ILE A 381 -20.47 -24.21 30.13
N VAL A 382 -21.52 -23.38 30.20
CA VAL A 382 -21.77 -22.54 31.38
C VAL A 382 -22.42 -23.38 32.49
N ASP A 383 -21.75 -23.52 33.63
CA ASP A 383 -22.23 -24.34 34.76
C ASP A 383 -23.52 -23.79 35.41
N ASN A 384 -23.77 -22.48 35.29
CA ASN A 384 -24.96 -21.83 35.82
C ASN A 384 -26.12 -21.92 34.81
N LYS A 385 -27.35 -22.16 35.31
CA LYS A 385 -28.55 -22.05 34.49
C LYS A 385 -28.81 -20.59 34.13
N VAL A 386 -28.33 -20.17 32.97
CA VAL A 386 -28.52 -18.82 32.46
C VAL A 386 -29.84 -18.72 31.70
N ALA A 387 -30.70 -17.77 32.06
CA ALA A 387 -31.89 -17.46 31.28
C ALA A 387 -31.53 -16.73 29.98
N PRO A 388 -32.19 -17.01 28.85
CA PRO A 388 -32.02 -16.26 27.61
C PRO A 388 -32.54 -14.83 27.80
N THR A 389 -31.66 -13.92 28.21
CA THR A 389 -31.96 -12.48 28.36
C THR A 389 -31.61 -11.72 27.09
N ALA A 390 -32.30 -10.60 26.85
CA ALA A 390 -32.00 -9.71 25.73
C ALA A 390 -30.52 -9.25 25.70
N ASN A 391 -29.89 -9.17 26.88
CA ASN A 391 -28.48 -8.80 27.01
C ASN A 391 -27.53 -9.84 26.40
N ILE A 392 -27.87 -11.13 26.42
CA ILE A 392 -27.04 -12.19 25.81
C ILE A 392 -27.16 -12.13 24.29
N PHE A 393 -28.37 -11.89 23.76
CA PHE A 393 -28.56 -11.70 22.33
C PHE A 393 -27.91 -10.39 21.84
N SER A 394 -27.98 -9.32 22.63
CA SER A 394 -27.26 -8.07 22.37
C SER A 394 -25.76 -8.30 22.39
N GLN A 395 -25.22 -9.06 23.35
CA GLN A 395 -23.80 -9.45 23.38
C GLN A 395 -23.41 -10.33 22.19
N CYS A 396 -24.26 -11.24 21.72
CA CYS A 396 -24.04 -11.96 20.47
C CYS A 396 -24.00 -10.99 19.27
N GLY A 397 -24.86 -9.98 19.24
CA GLY A 397 -24.87 -8.93 18.23
C GLY A 397 -23.58 -8.10 18.26
N THR A 398 -23.15 -7.65 19.44
CA THR A 398 -21.90 -6.89 19.63
C THR A 398 -20.67 -7.74 19.33
N CYS A 399 -20.62 -8.99 19.80
CA CYS A 399 -19.56 -9.94 19.43
C CYS A 399 -19.61 -10.30 17.94
N TYR A 400 -20.75 -10.15 17.27
CA TYR A 400 -20.80 -10.27 15.83
C TYR A 400 -20.24 -9.01 15.18
N THR A 401 -20.71 -7.80 15.52
CA THR A 401 -20.22 -6.56 14.90
C THR A 401 -18.72 -6.36 15.10
N ASP A 402 -18.21 -6.61 16.29
CA ASP A 402 -16.81 -6.34 16.63
C ASP A 402 -15.84 -7.39 16.06
N TRP A 403 -16.34 -8.58 15.69
CA TRP A 403 -15.52 -9.72 15.25
C TRP A 403 -15.87 -10.23 13.84
N LYS A 404 -16.78 -9.56 13.11
CA LYS A 404 -17.31 -10.03 11.81
C LYS A 404 -16.35 -9.87 10.65
N GLU A 405 -15.36 -8.99 10.69
CA GLU A 405 -14.45 -8.86 9.55
C GLU A 405 -13.14 -9.60 9.84
N PRO A 406 -12.88 -10.75 9.16
CA PRO A 406 -13.03 -10.92 7.70
C PRO A 406 -13.58 -12.30 7.26
N CYS A 407 -14.87 -12.63 7.43
CA CYS A 407 -15.34 -14.00 7.07
C CYS A 407 -16.52 -14.13 6.09
N LEU A 408 -17.19 -13.07 5.63
CA LEU A 408 -18.22 -13.23 4.59
C LEU A 408 -18.24 -12.03 3.64
N LEU A 409 -17.57 -12.16 2.49
CA LEU A 409 -17.98 -11.45 1.28
C LEU A 409 -19.46 -11.80 1.01
N PRO A 410 -20.33 -10.83 0.70
CA PRO A 410 -21.69 -11.10 0.28
C PRO A 410 -21.64 -11.79 -1.10
N VAL A 411 -21.86 -13.10 -1.12
CA VAL A 411 -22.14 -13.82 -2.37
C VAL A 411 -23.49 -13.30 -2.89
N PRO A 412 -23.58 -12.85 -4.16
CA PRO A 412 -24.84 -12.38 -4.72
C PRO A 412 -25.88 -13.50 -4.76
N LEU A 413 -27.09 -13.12 -4.36
CA LEU A 413 -28.29 -13.94 -4.23
C LEU A 413 -28.63 -14.76 -5.48
N MET A 414 -28.68 -16.09 -5.35
CA MET A 414 -29.50 -16.96 -6.20
C MET A 414 -29.82 -18.28 -5.50
N ASN A 415 -30.80 -18.26 -4.60
CA ASN A 415 -31.83 -19.29 -4.44
C ASN A 415 -32.69 -19.00 -3.19
N ARG A 416 -33.89 -18.47 -3.43
CA ARG A 416 -34.98 -18.41 -2.44
C ARG A 416 -35.66 -19.77 -2.39
N SER A 417 -35.40 -20.57 -1.35
CA SER A 417 -36.32 -21.63 -0.87
C SER A 417 -35.73 -22.41 0.31
N ALA A 418 -35.57 -21.75 1.46
CA ALA A 418 -35.63 -22.39 2.79
C ALA A 418 -35.59 -21.29 3.84
N GLY A 419 -36.46 -21.36 4.86
CA GLY A 419 -36.53 -20.42 5.97
C GLY A 419 -35.27 -20.39 6.81
N VAL A 420 -34.28 -19.63 6.36
CA VAL A 420 -33.11 -19.18 7.11
C VAL A 420 -33.36 -17.72 7.44
N LEU A 421 -33.19 -17.35 8.71
CA LEU A 421 -33.34 -15.97 9.21
C LEU A 421 -32.53 -14.98 8.36
N PHE A 422 -33.23 -14.24 7.51
CA PHE A 422 -32.82 -12.95 6.98
C PHE A 422 -33.74 -11.92 7.64
N LEU A 423 -33.19 -11.06 8.49
CA LEU A 423 -33.87 -9.84 8.93
C LEU A 423 -33.32 -8.69 8.08
N PRO A 424 -34.09 -8.16 7.11
CA PRO A 424 -33.78 -6.90 6.45
C PRO A 424 -34.33 -5.76 7.32
N TRP A 425 -33.49 -4.81 7.72
CA TRP A 425 -33.93 -3.53 8.24
C TRP A 425 -33.53 -2.43 7.26
N HIS A 426 -34.43 -2.15 6.32
CA HIS A 426 -34.57 -0.84 5.69
C HIS A 426 -35.85 -0.22 6.25
N ILE A 427 -35.72 0.78 7.10
CA ILE A 427 -36.80 1.73 7.41
C ILE A 427 -36.16 3.12 7.37
N LEU A 428 -36.40 3.82 6.27
CA LEU A 428 -36.35 5.28 6.18
C LEU A 428 -37.30 5.90 7.21
N PRO A 429 -37.05 7.14 7.63
CA PRO A 429 -38.15 8.10 7.60
C PRO A 429 -37.76 9.42 6.91
N GLN A 430 -38.60 9.83 5.95
CA GLN A 430 -38.73 11.21 5.49
C GLN A 430 -39.48 12.05 6.53
N GLU A 431 -38.92 13.23 6.78
CA GLU A 431 -39.49 14.55 7.13
C GLU A 431 -40.81 14.67 7.92
N THR A 432 -40.76 15.46 9.01
CA THR A 432 -41.64 16.64 9.18
C THR A 432 -40.94 17.72 10.02
N LYS A 433 -41.04 18.96 9.51
CA LYS A 433 -40.67 20.24 10.12
C LYS A 433 -41.37 20.45 11.46
N ASP A 434 -40.70 21.09 12.42
CA ASP A 434 -41.28 22.19 13.19
C ASP A 434 -40.21 23.09 13.81
N HIS A 435 -40.50 24.38 13.74
CA HIS A 435 -39.70 25.52 14.19
C HIS A 435 -39.48 25.54 15.70
N LEU A 436 -38.26 25.86 16.16
CA LEU A 436 -38.06 26.74 17.31
C LEU A 436 -36.64 27.31 17.35
N SER A 437 -36.61 28.63 17.27
CA SER A 437 -35.50 29.56 17.51
C SER A 437 -34.89 29.43 18.90
N CYS A 438 -33.55 29.55 19.01
CA CYS A 438 -32.86 30.54 19.87
C CYS A 438 -31.34 30.27 19.98
N ASP A 439 -30.58 31.29 19.56
CA ASP A 439 -29.38 31.86 20.17
C ASP A 439 -28.06 31.06 20.27
N THR A 440 -27.13 31.48 19.41
CA THR A 440 -25.67 31.46 19.57
C THR A 440 -25.20 32.13 20.87
N PRO A 441 -24.03 31.74 21.41
CA PRO A 441 -22.89 32.64 21.27
C PRO A 441 -21.57 31.96 20.88
N ALA A 442 -20.76 32.75 20.17
CA ALA A 442 -19.41 32.47 19.74
C ALA A 442 -18.43 32.31 20.91
N PHE A 443 -17.48 31.38 20.78
CA PHE A 443 -16.21 31.43 21.50
C PHE A 443 -15.06 31.11 20.52
N ASN A 444 -14.38 32.18 20.10
CA ASN A 444 -13.03 32.17 19.58
C ASN A 444 -12.07 31.76 20.70
N LEU A 445 -11.07 30.93 20.42
CA LEU A 445 -9.75 30.99 21.07
C LEU A 445 -8.73 30.32 20.14
N GLY A 446 -7.84 31.16 19.59
CA GLY A 446 -6.76 30.79 18.70
C GLY A 446 -5.63 30.04 19.41
N TRP A 447 -4.90 29.26 18.63
CA TRP A 447 -3.66 28.63 19.04
C TRP A 447 -2.52 29.49 18.52
N SER A 448 -1.65 29.89 19.46
CA SER A 448 -0.32 30.44 19.21
C SER A 448 0.69 29.30 19.22
#